data_AF-A0A382ULY6-F1
#
_entry.id   AF-A0A382ULY6-F1
#
_cell.length_a   1.000
_cell.length_b   1.000
_cell.length_c   1.000
_cell.angle_alpha   90.00
_cell.angle_beta   90.00
_cell.angle_gamma   90.00
#
_symmetry.space_group_name_H-M   'P 1'
#
loop_
_entity.id
_entity.type
_entity.pdbx_description
1 polymer ?
#
loop_
_entity_poly.entity_id
_entity_poly.type
_entity_poly.pdbx_seq_one_letter_code
_entity_poly.pdbx_strand_id
1 'polypeptide(L)' 'EIGLLGMIAIQRSGVRLEWDDKAMRFTNDDAANKLVNPPYHSGWKI' A
#
# COMPACT_ATOMS: atom_id res chain seq x y z
N GLU A 1 -7.54 3.80 8.98
CA GLU A 1 -6.28 4.45 9.40
C GLU A 1 -5.57 5.11 8.21
N ILE A 2 -5.35 6.43 8.19
CA ILE A 2 -4.67 7.15 7.06
C ILE A 2 -3.14 7.11 7.15
N GLY A 3 -2.59 6.71 8.31
CA GLY A 3 -1.14 6.75 8.57
C GLY A 3 -0.30 5.86 7.64
N LEU A 4 -0.83 4.70 7.23
CA LEU A 4 -0.10 3.76 6.38
C LEU A 4 0.20 4.34 4.99
N LEU A 5 -0.77 5.06 4.42
CA LEU A 5 -0.62 5.70 3.11
C LEU A 5 0.44 6.82 3.14
N GLY A 6 0.45 7.61 4.21
CA GLY A 6 1.48 8.63 4.43
C GLY A 6 2.87 8.04 4.52
N MET A 7 3.05 6.92 5.24
CA MET A 7 4.33 6.22 5.35
C MET A 7 4.83 5.70 4.00
N ILE A 8 3.93 5.16 3.17
CA ILE A 8 4.27 4.65 1.84
C ILE A 8 4.66 5.79 0.91
N ALA A 9 3.96 6.93 0.98
CA ALA A 9 4.32 8.14 0.23
C ALA A 9 5.71 8.67 0.62
N ILE A 10 6.05 8.65 1.92
CA ILE A 10 7.37 9.04 2.40
C ILE A 10 8.43 8.04 1.93
N GLN A 11 8.17 6.74 2.03
CA GLN A 11 9.10 5.67 1.63
C GLN A 11 9.37 5.65 0.13
N ARG A 12 8.40 6.10 -0.68
CA ARG A 12 8.49 6.26 -2.13
C ARG A 12 8.70 7.73 -2.54
N SER A 13 9.34 8.53 -1.68
CA SER A 13 9.70 9.92 -2.01
C SER A 13 10.59 9.96 -3.24
N GLY A 14 10.03 10.38 -4.38
CA GLY A 14 10.71 10.44 -5.67
C GLY A 14 9.94 9.79 -6.82
N VAL A 15 8.91 8.99 -6.52
CA VAL A 15 7.99 8.46 -7.53
C VAL A 15 6.58 8.99 -7.30
N ARG A 16 5.91 9.38 -8.38
CA ARG A 16 4.51 9.80 -8.32
C ARG A 16 3.66 8.55 -8.10
N LEU A 17 3.19 8.38 -6.87
CA LEU A 17 2.24 7.35 -6.52
C LEU A 17 0.83 7.82 -6.86
N GLU A 18 0.18 7.09 -7.74
CA GLU A 18 -1.22 7.29 -8.09
C GLU A 18 -2.08 6.38 -7.22
N TRP A 19 -2.82 6.99 -6.29
CA TRP A 19 -3.73 6.29 -5.39
C TRP A 19 -5.12 6.17 -6.01
N ASP A 20 -5.62 4.95 -6.14
CA ASP A 20 -7.00 4.65 -6.56
C ASP A 20 -7.83 4.32 -5.33
N ASP A 21 -8.71 5.25 -4.94
CA ASP A 21 -9.61 5.10 -3.79
C ASP A 21 -10.66 4.00 -4.01
N LYS A 22 -11.09 3.79 -5.27
CA LYS A 22 -12.11 2.79 -5.61
C LYS A 22 -11.62 1.36 -5.38
N ALA A 23 -10.36 1.12 -5.72
CA ALA A 23 -9.71 -0.18 -5.56
C ALA A 23 -8.87 -0.27 -4.27
N MET A 24 -8.68 0.86 -3.56
CA MET A 24 -7.80 1.03 -2.40
C MET A 24 -6.38 0.52 -2.67
N ARG A 25 -5.80 0.93 -3.81
CA ARG A 25 -4.48 0.48 -4.28
C ARG A 25 -3.81 1.52 -5.16
N PHE A 26 -2.50 1.44 -5.26
CA PHE A 26 -1.67 2.20 -6.17
C PHE A 26 -1.74 1.62 -7.59
N THR A 27 -2.02 2.44 -8.60
CA THR A 27 -2.10 1.99 -10.00
C THR A 27 -0.73 1.89 -10.67
N ASN A 28 0.21 2.70 -10.21
CA ASN A 28 1.55 2.82 -10.80
C ASN A 28 2.62 2.01 -10.05
N ASP A 29 2.27 1.35 -8.93
CA ASP A 29 3.27 0.79 -8.02
C ASP A 29 2.78 -0.46 -7.26
N ASP A 30 3.18 -1.64 -7.75
CA ASP A 30 2.84 -2.92 -7.11
C ASP A 30 3.56 -3.11 -5.76
N ALA A 31 4.76 -2.54 -5.58
CA ALA A 31 5.47 -2.63 -4.32
C ALA A 31 4.75 -1.83 -3.23
N ALA A 32 4.23 -0.65 -3.57
CA ALA A 32 3.37 0.12 -2.70
C ALA A 32 2.06 -0.65 -2.37
N ASN A 33 1.48 -1.39 -3.32
CA ASN A 33 0.33 -2.26 -3.06
C ASN A 33 0.60 -3.36 -2.06
N LYS A 34 1.80 -3.95 -2.08
CA LYS A 34 2.21 -4.94 -1.06
C LYS A 34 2.34 -4.35 0.33
N LEU A 35 2.58 -3.04 0.46
CA LEU A 35 2.63 -2.36 1.75
C LEU A 35 1.23 -1.97 2.24
N VAL A 36 0.32 -1.60 1.33
CA VAL A 36 -1.08 -1.28 1.65
C VAL A 36 -1.86 -2.52 2.02
N ASN A 37 -1.69 -3.58 1.23
CA ASN A 37 -2.33 -4.86 1.42
C ASN A 37 -1.22 -5.90 1.60
N PRO A 38 -0.52 -5.91 2.76
CA PRO A 38 0.42 -6.97 3.04
C PRO A 38 -0.32 -8.29 2.83
N PRO A 39 0.22 -9.22 2.02
CA PRO A 39 -0.43 -10.49 1.78
C PRO A 39 -0.68 -11.07 3.16
N TYR A 40 -1.96 -11.15 3.50
CA TYR A 40 -2.45 -11.62 4.78
C TYR A 40 -1.68 -12.89 5.08
N HIS A 41 -0.68 -12.81 5.96
CA HIS A 41 0.11 -13.97 6.32
C HIS A 41 -0.90 -14.89 6.97
N SER A 42 -1.30 -15.90 6.21
CA SER A 42 -2.23 -16.96 6.56
C SER A 42 -1.58 -17.84 7.64
N GLY A 43 -1.28 -17.21 8.79
CA GLY A 43 -0.48 -17.74 9.88
C GLY A 43 -1.16 -17.60 11.24
N TRP A 44 -2.43 -17.22 11.30
CA TRP A 44 -3.26 -17.47 12.48
C TRP A 44 -4.52 -18.23 12.09
N LYS A 45 -4.33 -19.46 11.63
CA LYS A 45 -5.39 -20.47 11.75
C LYS A 45 -5.33 -20.94 13.21
N ILE A 46 -6.25 -20.38 14.00
CA ILE A 46 -6.83 -20.85 15.27
C ILE A 46 -6.15 -22.06 15.92
#